data_AF-A0A6I2NT37-F1
#
_entry.id   AF-A0A6I2NT37-F1
#
_cell.length_a   1.000
_cell.length_b   1.000
_cell.length_c   1.000
_cell.angle_alpha   90.00
_cell.angle_beta   90.00
_cell.angle_gamma   90.00
#
_symmetry.space_group_name_H-M   'P 1'
#
loop_
_entity.id
_entity.type
_entity.pdbx_description
1 polymer ?
#
loop_
_entity_poly.entity_id
_entity_poly.type
_entity_poly.pdbx_seq_one_letter_code
_entity_poly.pdbx_strand_id
1 'polypeptide(L)'
;MRPTFKLVSEYPVDVKAEETEENNYKILFASADIQISLPITKEEYIEYRDTFYVSPSKAKNRLLDKLSFEGTGFQRSDFNFIDLIELSPEAEKALISFAALLD
;
A
#
# COMPACT_ATOMS: atom_id res chain seq x y z
N MET A 1 16.16 -4.86 3.92
CA MET A 1 15.21 -5.31 2.88
C MET A 1 14.86 -4.08 2.05
N ARG A 2 15.08 -4.10 0.73
CA ARG A 2 14.71 -2.95 -0.11
C ARG A 2 13.18 -2.85 -0.14
N PRO A 3 12.58 -1.66 0.03
CA PRO A 3 11.13 -1.54 -0.04
C PRO A 3 10.65 -1.90 -1.46
N THR A 4 9.75 -2.88 -1.55
CA THR A 4 9.14 -3.38 -2.80
C THR A 4 7.98 -2.50 -3.29
N PHE A 5 7.77 -1.35 -2.66
CA PHE A 5 6.72 -0.40 -2.97
C PHE A 5 7.14 1.02 -2.61
N LYS A 6 6.51 2.00 -3.26
CA LYS A 6 6.71 3.43 -3.02
C LYS A 6 5.37 4.09 -2.74
N LEU A 7 5.33 4.93 -1.71
CA LEU A 7 4.24 5.86 -1.49
C LEU A 7 4.39 7.05 -2.45
N VAL A 8 3.33 7.32 -3.21
CA VAL A 8 3.13 8.55 -3.96
C VAL A 8 2.14 9.38 -3.15
N SER A 9 2.66 10.30 -2.35
CA SER A 9 1.91 11.28 -1.58
C SER A 9 2.78 12.49 -1.31
N GLU A 10 2.15 13.65 -1.15
CA GLU A 10 2.80 14.86 -0.64
C GLU A 10 3.05 14.78 0.88
N TYR A 11 2.41 13.83 1.57
CA TYR A 11 2.46 13.68 3.02
C TYR A 11 3.10 12.34 3.43
N PRO A 12 3.84 12.31 4.55
CA PRO A 12 4.30 11.05 5.12
C PRO A 12 3.10 10.27 5.65
N VAL A 13 2.85 9.08 5.09
CA VAL A 13 1.74 8.21 5.47
C VAL A 13 2.23 6.84 5.87
N ASP A 14 1.72 6.36 6.99
CA ASP A 14 1.71 4.95 7.32
C ASP A 14 0.28 4.41 7.38
N VAL A 15 0.06 3.29 6.70
CA VAL A 15 -1.20 2.56 6.73
C VAL A 15 -0.89 1.08 6.88
N LYS A 16 -1.55 0.44 7.84
CA LYS A 16 -1.37 -0.97 8.17
C LYS A 16 -2.65 -1.53 8.79
N ALA A 17 -2.84 -2.84 8.63
CA ALA A 17 -3.79 -3.57 9.46
C ALA A 17 -3.01 -4.23 10.59
N GLU A 18 -3.52 -4.16 11.82
CA GLU A 18 -2.91 -4.82 12.98
C GLU A 18 -3.95 -5.61 13.78
N GLU A 19 -3.46 -6.70 14.37
CA GLU A 19 -4.18 -7.46 15.39
C GLU A 19 -3.96 -6.76 16.74
N THR A 20 -5.05 -6.49 17.45
CA THR A 20 -5.04 -5.91 18.79
C THR A 20 -5.30 -6.98 19.85
N GLU A 21 -5.24 -6.57 21.12
CA GLU A 21 -5.64 -7.43 22.23
C GLU A 21 -7.07 -7.96 22.02
N GLU A 22 -7.31 -9.20 22.45
CA GLU A 22 -8.59 -9.93 22.36
C GLU A 22 -9.03 -10.41 20.95
N ASN A 23 -8.11 -10.76 20.04
CA ASN A 23 -8.42 -11.22 18.67
C ASN A 23 -9.23 -10.20 17.83
N ASN A 24 -9.08 -8.92 18.14
CA ASN A 24 -9.69 -7.84 17.36
C ASN A 24 -8.71 -7.37 16.29
N TYR A 25 -9.23 -6.90 15.16
CA TYR A 25 -8.42 -6.43 14.03
C TYR A 25 -8.82 -5.00 13.68
N LYS A 26 -7.86 -4.17 13.31
CA LYS A 26 -8.13 -2.78 12.89
C LYS A 26 -7.16 -2.31 11.81
N ILE A 27 -7.63 -1.37 11.02
CA ILE A 27 -6.82 -0.53 10.14
C ILE A 27 -6.36 0.67 10.94
N LEU A 28 -5.07 0.93 10.91
CA LEU A 28 -4.47 2.17 11.37
C LEU A 28 -3.95 2.94 10.18
N PHE A 29 -4.35 4.20 10.11
CA PHE A 29 -3.78 5.19 9.23
C PHE A 29 -3.22 6.32 10.09
N ALA A 30 -2.00 6.73 9.77
CA ALA A 30 -1.32 7.85 10.39
C ALA A 30 -0.69 8.72 9.30
N SER A 31 -1.01 10.01 9.30
CA SER A 31 -0.40 11.01 8.43
C SER A 31 -0.30 12.33 9.18
N ALA A 32 0.91 12.89 9.29
CA ALA A 32 1.19 14.06 10.13
C ALA A 32 0.60 13.90 11.55
N ASP A 33 -0.35 14.76 11.92
CA ASP A 33 -1.02 14.75 13.25
C ASP A 33 -2.37 14.02 13.24
N ILE A 34 -2.74 13.37 12.13
CA ILE A 34 -4.03 12.71 11.97
C ILE A 34 -3.85 11.20 12.09
N GLN A 35 -4.65 10.60 12.96
CA GLN A 35 -4.73 9.17 13.13
C GLN A 35 -6.18 8.70 12.94
N ILE A 36 -6.38 7.75 12.04
CA ILE A 36 -7.68 7.11 11.78
C ILE A 36 -7.56 5.64 12.16
N SER A 37 -8.51 5.17 12.95
CA SER A 37 -8.59 3.77 13.36
C SER A 37 -9.95 3.22 12.98
N LEU A 38 -9.97 2.16 12.16
CA LEU A 38 -11.21 1.49 11.74
C LEU A 38 -11.15 0.01 12.12
N PRO A 39 -12.08 -0.52 12.92
CA PRO A 39 -12.15 -1.94 13.19
C PRO A 39 -12.48 -2.72 11.90
N ILE A 40 -11.86 -3.88 11.74
CA ILE A 40 -12.08 -4.81 10.62
C ILE A 40 -12.29 -6.23 11.14
N THR A 41 -12.82 -7.10 10.29
CA THR A 41 -12.97 -8.52 10.63
C THR A 41 -11.67 -9.29 10.45
N LYS A 42 -11.64 -10.50 11.01
CA LYS A 42 -10.51 -11.43 10.85
C LYS A 42 -10.29 -11.80 9.38
N GLU A 43 -11.37 -12.01 8.63
CA GLU A 43 -11.28 -12.34 7.20
C GLU A 43 -10.63 -11.19 6.42
N GLU A 44 -10.99 -9.94 6.72
CA GLU A 44 -10.40 -8.76 6.08
C GLU A 44 -8.92 -8.61 6.40
N TYR A 45 -8.51 -8.92 7.63
CA TYR A 45 -7.10 -8.93 8.02
C TYR A 45 -6.31 -10.02 7.28
N ILE A 46 -6.87 -11.23 7.18
CA ILE A 46 -6.24 -12.33 6.42
C ILE A 46 -6.13 -11.96 4.94
N GLU A 47 -7.19 -11.40 4.34
CA GLU A 47 -7.16 -10.95 2.94
C GLU A 47 -6.11 -9.86 2.71
N TYR A 48 -6.00 -8.89 3.63
CA TYR A 48 -4.95 -7.87 3.58
C TYR A 48 -3.57 -8.52 3.62
N ARG A 49 -3.33 -9.42 4.57
CA ARG A 49 -2.03 -10.10 4.75
C ARG A 49 -1.66 -10.90 3.51
N ASP A 50 -2.60 -11.69 2.98
CA ASP A 50 -2.37 -12.53 1.82
C ASP A 50 -2.13 -11.67 0.56
N THR A 51 -2.86 -10.56 0.41
CA THR A 51 -2.63 -9.57 -0.66
C THR A 51 -1.26 -8.90 -0.50
N PHE A 52 -0.84 -8.59 0.73
CA PHE A 52 0.40 -7.87 1.01
C PHE A 52 1.62 -8.69 0.59
N TYR A 53 1.58 -10.02 0.72
CA TYR A 53 2.65 -10.89 0.23
C TYR A 53 2.82 -10.89 -1.30
N VAL A 54 1.74 -10.64 -2.04
CA VAL A 54 1.74 -10.63 -3.51
C VAL A 54 2.00 -9.22 -4.05
N SER A 55 1.37 -8.22 -3.45
CA SER A 55 1.40 -6.82 -3.89
C SER A 55 1.17 -5.93 -2.66
N PRO A 56 2.24 -5.52 -1.98
CA PRO A 56 2.17 -4.63 -0.82
C PRO A 56 1.39 -3.35 -1.10
N SER A 57 1.52 -2.79 -2.30
CA SER A 57 0.84 -1.55 -2.68
C SER A 57 -0.65 -1.74 -2.84
N LYS A 58 -1.08 -2.82 -3.50
CA LYS A 58 -2.50 -3.12 -3.63
C LYS A 58 -3.13 -3.38 -2.27
N ALA A 59 -2.42 -4.06 -1.37
CA ALA A 59 -2.88 -4.27 -0.01
C ALA A 59 -3.05 -2.95 0.75
N LYS A 60 -2.04 -2.06 0.72
CA LYS A 60 -2.12 -0.74 1.38
C LYS A 60 -3.18 0.17 0.75
N ASN A 61 -3.32 0.19 -0.57
CA ASN A 61 -4.37 0.94 -1.27
C ASN A 61 -5.77 0.45 -0.92
N ARG A 62 -5.97 -0.87 -0.79
CA ARG A 62 -7.25 -1.43 -0.32
C ARG A 62 -7.61 -0.97 1.09
N LEU A 63 -6.61 -0.81 1.98
CA LEU A 63 -6.86 -0.25 3.32
C LEU A 63 -7.29 1.22 3.22
N LEU A 64 -6.60 2.02 2.38
CA LEU A 64 -6.97 3.40 2.14
C LEU A 64 -8.39 3.54 1.57
N ASP A 65 -8.81 2.65 0.68
CA ASP A 65 -10.15 2.64 0.08
C ASP A 65 -11.27 2.42 1.11
N LYS A 66 -10.96 1.78 2.23
CA LYS A 66 -11.93 1.53 3.33
C LYS A 66 -12.00 2.67 4.34
N LEU A 67 -11.02 3.56 4.37
CA LEU A 67 -10.98 4.66 5.31
C LEU A 67 -11.81 5.84 4.81
N SER A 68 -12.54 6.47 5.73
CA SER A 68 -13.17 7.76 5.48
C SER A 68 -12.23 8.88 5.94
N PHE A 69 -11.93 9.82 5.04
CA PHE A 69 -11.12 11.01 5.33
C PHE A 69 -11.98 12.25 5.60
N GLU A 70 -13.31 12.11 5.73
CA GLU A 70 -14.21 13.22 6.02
C GLU A 70 -13.79 13.96 7.30
N GLY A 71 -13.66 15.28 7.22
CA GLY A 71 -13.25 16.14 8.34
C GLY A 71 -11.74 16.17 8.65
N THR A 72 -10.91 15.41 7.94
CA THR A 72 -9.45 15.37 8.16
C THR A 72 -8.66 16.33 7.27
N GLY A 73 -9.29 16.91 6.24
CA GLY A 73 -8.61 17.76 5.25
C GLY A 73 -7.82 16.98 4.19
N PHE A 74 -7.70 15.65 4.34
CA PHE A 74 -7.13 14.77 3.33
C PHE A 74 -8.20 14.20 2.40
N GLN A 75 -7.78 13.85 1.20
CA GLN A 75 -8.56 13.09 0.22
C GLN A 75 -7.90 11.75 -0.03
N ARG A 76 -8.72 10.74 -0.36
CA ARG A 76 -8.22 9.42 -0.74
C ARG A 76 -7.20 9.49 -1.88
N SER A 77 -7.38 10.42 -2.83
CA SER A 77 -6.48 10.66 -3.96
C SER A 77 -5.08 11.15 -3.57
N ASP A 78 -4.91 11.69 -2.37
CA ASP A 78 -3.64 12.23 -1.89
C ASP A 78 -2.63 11.12 -1.56
N PHE A 79 -3.10 9.87 -1.50
CA PHE A 79 -2.31 8.70 -1.10
C PHE A 79 -2.40 7.63 -2.17
N ASN A 80 -1.28 7.26 -2.76
CA ASN A 80 -1.26 6.11 -3.67
C ASN A 80 0.00 5.29 -3.48
N PHE A 81 -0.13 4.03 -3.08
CA PHE A 81 0.99 3.10 -3.05
C PHE A 81 1.16 2.49 -4.45
N ILE A 82 2.39 2.45 -4.95
CA ILE A 82 2.74 1.82 -6.21
C ILE A 82 3.81 0.80 -5.95
N ASP A 83 3.62 -0.43 -6.44
CA ASP A 83 4.65 -1.46 -6.28
C ASP A 83 5.84 -1.04 -7.12
N LEU A 84 7.00 -1.03 -6.48
CA LEU A 84 8.24 -0.94 -7.19
C LEU A 84 8.43 -2.34 -7.78
N ILE A 85 7.98 -2.53 -9.02
CA ILE A 85 8.49 -3.62 -9.83
C ILE A 85 9.99 -3.31 -9.93
N GLU A 86 10.83 -3.93 -9.08
CA GLU A 86 12.23 -4.11 -9.44
C GLU A 86 12.16 -4.95 -10.72
N LEU A 87 12.19 -4.29 -11.89
CA LEU A 87 12.54 -4.99 -13.12
C LEU A 87 13.88 -5.62 -12.81
N SER A 88 13.92 -6.94 -12.88
CA SER A 88 15.19 -7.63 -12.69
C SER A 88 16.17 -7.09 -13.74
N PRO A 89 17.47 -7.05 -13.46
CA PRO A 89 18.46 -6.64 -14.45
C PRO A 89 18.31 -7.39 -15.78
N GLU A 90 17.80 -8.62 -15.75
CA GLU A 90 17.48 -9.42 -16.93
C GLU A 90 16.24 -8.92 -17.67
N ALA A 91 15.18 -8.51 -16.97
CA ALA A 91 13.98 -7.91 -17.58
C ALA A 91 14.29 -6.54 -18.19
N GLU A 92 15.14 -5.74 -17.55
CA GLU A 92 15.68 -4.49 -18.08
C GLU A 92 16.52 -4.74 -19.35
N LYS A 93 17.40 -5.74 -19.31
CA LYS A 93 18.23 -6.13 -20.46
C LYS A 93 17.41 -6.69 -21.63
N ALA A 94 16.34 -7.43 -21.35
CA ALA A 94 15.41 -7.92 -22.36
C ALA A 94 14.63 -6.79 -23.03
N LEU A 95 14.18 -5.79 -22.27
CA LEU A 95 13.51 -4.60 -22.80
C LEU A 95 14.45 -3.74 -23.66
N ILE A 96 15.69 -3.53 -23.22
CA ILE A 96 16.72 -2.82 -24.00
C ILE A 96 17.01 -3.56 -25.32
N SER A 97 17.13 -4.89 -25.28
CA SER A 97 17.37 -5.70 -26.48
C SER A 97 16.17 -5.67 -27.44
N PHE A 98 14.95 -5.65 -26.91
CA PHE A 98 13.73 -5.53 -27.71
C PHE A 98 13.62 -4.16 -28.38
N ALA A 99 13.95 -3.08 -27.67
CA ALA A 99 13.94 -1.72 -28.23
C ALA A 99 14.99 -1.55 -29.34
N ALA A 100 16.18 -2.15 -29.19
CA ALA A 100 17.25 -2.13 -30.20
C ALA A 100 16.93 -2.92 -31.48
N LEU A 101 15.87 -3.75 -31.49
CA LEU A 101 15.39 -4.48 -32.66
C LEU A 101 14.28 -3.73 -33.42
N LEU A 102 13.82 -2.60 -32.88
CA LEU A 102 12.77 -1.77 -33.48
C LEU A 102 13.34 -0.52 -34.18
N ASP A 103 14.65 -0.26 -34.06
CA ASP A 103 15.45 0.68 -34.85
C ASP A 103 16.16 -0.06 -36.00
#